data_AF-A0A4Q9FE81-F1
#
_entry.id   AF-A0A4Q9FE81-F1
#
_cell.length_a   1.000
_cell.length_b   1.000
_cell.length_c   1.000
_cell.angle_alpha   90.00
_cell.angle_beta   90.00
_cell.angle_gamma   90.00
#
_symmetry.space_group_name_H-M   'P 1'
#
loop_
_entity.id
_entity.type
_entity.pdbx_description
1 polymer ?
#
loop_
_entity_poly.entity_id
_entity_poly.type
_entity_poly.pdbx_seq_one_letter_code
_entity_poly.pdbx_strand_id
1 'polypeptide(L)'
;MKNIQCKVFGHDYKVSRHVTYHVKEYTCSNCKKELTTNSKGNLTELTPKFKEINDVLERIHAKRRMRLKNFNKKQSENLLATA
;
A
#
# COMPACT_ATOMS: atom_id res chain seq x y z
N MET A 1 5.48 7.72 28.01
CA MET A 1 6.06 6.36 28.14
C MET A 1 5.53 5.36 27.10
N LYS A 2 5.21 5.78 25.86
CA LYS A 2 4.57 4.90 24.86
C LYS A 2 5.49 3.80 24.30
N ASN A 3 6.80 3.94 24.49
CA ASN A 3 7.80 2.98 24.03
C ASN A 3 7.92 1.75 24.96
N ILE A 4 7.55 1.86 26.24
CA ILE A 4 7.66 0.74 27.19
C ILE A 4 6.59 -0.31 26.88
N GLN A 5 5.35 0.10 26.57
CA GLN A 5 4.29 -0.81 26.15
C GLN A 5 4.69 -1.65 24.94
N CYS A 6 5.40 -1.06 23.96
CA CYS A 6 5.90 -1.81 22.81
C CYS A 6 6.98 -2.84 23.17
N LYS A 7 7.80 -2.56 24.19
CA LYS A 7 8.84 -3.49 24.65
C LYS A 7 8.25 -4.68 25.42
N VAL A 8 7.14 -4.47 26.13
CA VAL A 8 6.51 -5.50 26.98
C VAL A 8 5.48 -6.33 26.19
N PHE A 9 4.66 -5.70 25.36
CA PHE A 9 3.55 -6.35 24.65
C PHE A 9 3.77 -6.51 23.14
N GLY A 10 4.87 -5.97 22.61
CA GLY A 10 5.11 -5.91 21.17
C GLY A 10 4.48 -4.69 20.49
N HIS A 11 4.77 -4.53 19.21
CA HIS A 11 4.26 -3.42 18.42
C HIS A 11 2.85 -3.69 17.90
N ASP A 12 1.91 -2.78 18.17
CA ASP A 12 0.59 -2.75 17.51
C ASP A 12 0.69 -1.93 16.22
N TYR A 13 0.98 -2.60 15.10
CA TYR A 13 1.05 -1.98 13.79
C TYR A 13 -0.33 -1.91 13.12
N LYS A 14 -0.73 -0.72 12.69
CA LYS A 14 -1.92 -0.50 11.86
C LYS A 14 -1.51 -0.07 10.46
N VAL A 15 -2.27 -0.47 9.45
CA VAL A 15 -2.05 0.00 8.07
C VAL A 15 -2.28 1.51 8.03
N SER A 16 -1.26 2.26 7.63
CA SER A 16 -1.33 3.72 7.47
C SER A 16 -1.55 4.13 6.00
N ARG A 17 -1.03 3.36 5.04
CA ARG A 17 -1.21 3.62 3.60
C ARG A 17 -1.28 2.35 2.77
N HIS A 18 -2.15 2.33 1.76
CA HIS A 18 -2.25 1.26 0.77
C HIS A 18 -1.57 1.69 -0.54
N VAL A 19 -0.27 1.44 -0.65
CA VAL A 19 0.54 1.81 -1.83
C VAL A 19 0.09 1.05 -3.07
N THR A 20 -0.03 -0.28 -2.94
CA THR A 20 -0.62 -1.16 -3.96
C THR A 20 -1.46 -2.24 -3.27
N TYR A 21 -1.92 -3.26 -4.01
CA TYR A 21 -2.58 -4.41 -3.40
C TYR A 21 -1.66 -5.20 -2.45
N HIS A 22 -0.36 -5.27 -2.77
CA HIS A 22 0.62 -6.07 -2.03
C HIS A 22 1.53 -5.24 -1.14
N VAL A 23 1.75 -3.96 -1.48
CA VAL A 23 2.62 -3.06 -0.73
C VAL A 23 1.77 -2.14 0.13
N LYS A 24 1.99 -2.18 1.43
CA LYS A 24 1.33 -1.35 2.43
C LYS A 24 2.36 -0.74 3.37
N GLU A 25 2.04 0.43 3.88
CA GLU A 25 2.75 1.06 4.98
C GLU A 25 1.98 0.87 6.27
N TYR A 26 2.73 0.79 7.36
CA TYR A 26 2.21 0.52 8.69
C TYR A 26 2.82 1.48 9.69
N THR A 27 2.02 1.92 10.66
CA THR A 27 2.49 2.76 11.76
C THR A 27 2.06 2.14 13.06
N CYS A 28 2.98 2.06 14.03
CA CYS A 28 2.63 1.57 15.35
C CYS A 28 1.76 2.60 16.09
N SER A 29 0.62 2.19 16.63
CA SER A 29 -0.29 3.06 17.40
C SER A 29 0.41 3.76 18.57
N ASN A 30 1.36 3.04 19.18
CA ASN A 30 1.99 3.40 20.45
C ASN A 30 3.28 4.20 20.24
N CYS A 31 4.30 3.62 19.60
CA CYS A 31 5.62 4.26 19.43
C CYS A 31 5.80 5.02 18.12
N LYS A 32 4.81 5.00 17.22
CA LYS A 32 4.87 5.64 15.89
C LYS A 32 5.98 5.13 14.96
N LYS A 33 6.60 3.99 15.25
CA LYS A 33 7.52 3.32 14.32
C LYS A 33 6.79 2.96 13.04
N GLU A 34 7.43 3.21 11.90
CA GLU A 34 6.85 3.01 10.57
C GLU A 34 7.53 1.83 9.84
N LEU A 35 6.72 0.99 9.19
CA LEU A 35 7.18 -0.14 8.40
C LEU A 35 6.49 -0.15 7.03
N THR A 36 7.06 -0.88 6.08
CA THR A 36 6.46 -1.15 4.75
C THR A 36 6.71 -2.59 4.34
N THR A 37 5.87 -3.12 3.45
CA THR A 37 6.13 -4.39 2.77
C THR A 37 7.26 -4.24 1.75
N ASN A 38 8.26 -5.13 1.80
CA ASN A 38 9.35 -5.16 0.82
C ASN A 38 9.06 -6.12 -0.35
N SER A 39 9.99 -6.24 -1.30
CA SER A 39 9.84 -7.08 -2.50
C SER A 39 9.70 -8.58 -2.22
N LYS A 40 10.12 -9.05 -1.05
CA LYS A 40 9.96 -10.44 -0.60
C LYS A 40 8.68 -10.66 0.23
N GLY A 41 7.85 -9.63 0.41
CA GLY A 41 6.64 -9.68 1.22
C GLY A 41 6.86 -9.48 2.73
N ASN A 42 8.10 -9.27 3.17
CA ASN A 42 8.41 -9.06 4.59
C ASN A 42 8.23 -7.59 4.99
N LEU A 43 7.96 -7.34 6.27
CA LEU A 43 7.97 -5.98 6.81
C LEU A 43 9.40 -5.50 7.03
N THR A 44 9.70 -4.29 6.55
CA THR A 44 10.96 -3.58 6.75
C THR A 44 10.67 -2.15 7.19
N GLU A 45 11.67 -1.47 7.77
CA GLU A 45 11.53 -0.08 8.17
C GLU A 45 11.19 0.84 6.99
N LEU A 46 10.22 1.74 7.20
CA LEU A 46 9.84 2.73 6.20
C LEU A 46 10.83 3.91 6.23
N THR A 47 11.94 3.73 5.54
CA THR A 47 12.96 4.78 5.36
C THR A 47 12.49 5.82 4.34
N PRO A 48 13.12 7.02 4.29
CA PRO A 48 12.82 8.02 3.26
C PRO A 48 12.94 7.46 1.83
N LYS A 49 13.96 6.64 1.58
CA LYS A 49 14.15 5.93 0.30
C LYS A 49 12.96 5.00 -0.02
N PHE A 50 12.45 4.27 0.96
CA PHE A 50 11.27 3.43 0.76
C PHE A 50 10.00 4.26 0.53
N LYS A 51 9.85 5.41 1.19
CA LYS A 51 8.73 6.34 0.92
C LYS A 51 8.73 6.80 -0.54
N GLU A 52 9.88 7.24 -1.06
CA GLU A 52 10.02 7.65 -2.46
C GLU A 52 9.68 6.52 -3.44
N ILE A 53 10.18 5.30 -3.18
CA ILE A 53 9.86 4.12 -4.00
C ILE A 53 8.35 3.84 -3.97
N ASN A 54 7.74 3.87 -2.79
CA ASN A 54 6.31 3.63 -2.62
C ASN A 54 5.46 4.67 -3.37
N ASP A 55 5.82 5.95 -3.33
CA ASP A 55 5.11 7.00 -4.06
C ASP A 55 5.14 6.78 -5.59
N VAL A 56 6.29 6.34 -6.09
CA VAL A 56 6.43 5.98 -7.51
C VAL A 56 5.57 4.76 -7.84
N LEU A 57 5.61 3.72 -7.00
CA LEU A 57 4.84 2.49 -7.17
C LEU A 57 3.33 2.75 -7.16
N GLU A 58 2.83 3.56 -6.23
CA GLU A 58 1.42 3.93 -6.11
C GLU A 58 0.94 4.63 -7.39
N ARG A 59 1.71 5.60 -7.89
CA ARG A 59 1.40 6.31 -9.13
C ARG A 59 1.35 5.39 -10.35
N ILE A 60 2.33 4.49 -10.50
CA ILE A 60 2.36 3.52 -11.61
C ILE A 60 1.16 2.57 -11.52
N HIS A 61 0.89 2.07 -10.32
CA HIS A 61 -0.22 1.16 -10.06
C HIS A 61 -1.58 1.81 -10.36
N ALA A 62 -1.81 3.04 -9.89
CA ALA A 62 -3.02 3.80 -10.19
C ALA A 62 -3.22 4.00 -11.69
N LYS A 63 -2.17 4.42 -12.42
CA LYS A 63 -2.21 4.58 -13.89
C LYS A 63 -2.58 3.27 -14.60
N ARG A 64 -1.99 2.14 -14.19
CA ARG A 64 -2.31 0.82 -14.76
C ARG A 64 -3.77 0.43 -14.51
N ARG A 65 -4.27 0.63 -13.28
CA ARG A 65 -5.67 0.33 -12.95
C ARG A 65 -6.66 1.17 -13.73
N MET A 66 -6.39 2.47 -13.92
CA MET A 66 -7.25 3.33 -14.72
C MET A 66 -7.34 2.87 -16.18
N ARG A 67 -6.21 2.50 -16.78
CA ARG A 67 -6.18 1.94 -18.14
C ARG A 67 -7.01 0.65 -18.25
N LEU A 68 -6.86 -0.27 -17.30
CA LEU A 68 -7.62 -1.51 -17.26
C LEU A 68 -9.12 -1.26 -17.10
N LYS A 69 -9.52 -0.36 -16.19
CA LYS A 69 -10.93 0.05 -16.02
C LYS A 69 -11.52 0.59 -17.31
N ASN A 70 -10.79 1.46 -18.01
CA ASN A 70 -11.25 2.04 -19.28
C ASN A 70 -11.39 0.98 -20.38
N PHE A 71 -10.45 0.04 -20.45
CA PHE A 71 -10.53 -1.09 -21.39
C PHE A 71 -11.78 -1.94 -21.12
N ASN A 72 -12.00 -2.33 -19.86
CA ASN A 72 -13.16 -3.13 -19.47
C ASN A 72 -14.49 -2.39 -19.72
N LYS A 73 -14.54 -1.06 -19.45
CA LYS A 73 -15.71 -0.23 -19.73
C LYS A 73 -16.06 -0.25 -21.22
N LYS A 74 -15.08 -0.02 -22.10
CA LYS A 74 -15.28 -0.06 -23.55
C LYS A 74 -15.76 -1.44 -24.02
N GLN A 75 -15.22 -2.51 -23.45
CA GLN A 75 -15.65 -3.87 -23.77
C GLN A 75 -17.12 -4.11 -23.36
N SER A 76 -17.53 -3.63 -22.17
CA SER A 76 -18.92 -3.75 -21.71
C SER A 76 -19.90 -2.91 -22.56
N GLU A 77 -19.50 -1.71 -22.98
CA GLU A 77 -20.30 -0.85 -23.86
C GLU A 77 -20.50 -1.50 -25.24
N ASN A 78 -19.44 -2.09 -25.80
CA ASN A 78 -19.53 -2.80 -27.07
C ASN A 78 -20.46 -4.03 -26.99
N LEU A 79 -20.42 -4.80 -25.89
CA LEU A 79 -21.29 -5.96 -25.71
C LEU A 79 -22.77 -5.57 -25.65
N LEU A 80 -23.09 -4.49 -24.93
CA LEU A 80 -24.45 -3.94 -24.85
C LEU A 80 -24.94 -3.41 -26.20
N ALA A 81 -24.06 -2.85 -27.03
CA ALA A 81 -24.42 -2.34 -28.36
C ALA A 81 -24.68 -3.45 -29.40
N THR A 82 -24.28 -4.70 -29.11
CA THR A 82 -24.49 -5.86 -30.00
C THR A 82 -25.66 -6.76 -29.61
N ALA A 83 -26.33 -6.46 -28.48
CA ALA A 83 -27.52 -7.17 -27.99
C ALA A 83 -28.80 -6.41 -28.42
#